data_AF-A0AAW7HTG6-F1
#
_entry.id   AF-A0AAW7HTG6-F1
#
_cell.length_a   1.000
_cell.length_b   1.000
_cell.length_c   1.000
_cell.angle_alpha   90.00
_cell.angle_beta   90.00
_cell.angle_gamma   90.00
#
_symmetry.space_group_name_H-M   'P 1'
#
loop_
_entity.id
_entity.type
_entity.pdbx_description
1 polymer ?
#
loop_
_entity_poly.entity_id
_entity_poly.type
_entity_poly.pdbx_seq_one_letter_code
_entity_poly.pdbx_strand_id
1 'polypeptide(L)' 'MTTSISDLGEKVMARLRVIESFASILMENHAFKDDKQRGFEPQLDFHGESAIHEAMYMLADQAQDQLFQLMNAAGGAQ' A
#
# COMPACT_ATOMS: atom_id res chain seq x y z
N MET A 1 -10.59 -18.41 -16.36
CA MET A 1 -11.41 -17.56 -15.48
C MET A 1 -11.28 -16.13 -15.98
N THR A 2 -12.36 -15.52 -16.46
CA THR A 2 -12.37 -14.12 -16.92
C THR A 2 -12.49 -13.21 -15.70
N THR A 3 -11.40 -12.56 -15.32
CA THR A 3 -11.37 -11.46 -14.34
C THR A 3 -12.27 -10.34 -14.90
N SER A 4 -13.37 -10.01 -14.22
CA SER A 4 -14.22 -8.90 -14.66
C SER A 4 -13.58 -7.56 -14.28
N ILE A 5 -13.91 -6.49 -15.01
CA ILE A 5 -13.46 -5.12 -14.71
C ILE A 5 -13.82 -4.73 -13.26
N SER A 6 -14.96 -5.20 -12.74
CA SER A 6 -15.38 -4.98 -11.36
C SER A 6 -14.43 -5.62 -10.35
N ASP A 7 -14.06 -6.89 -10.56
CA ASP A 7 -13.13 -7.62 -9.67
C ASP A 7 -11.73 -6.97 -9.67
N LEU A 8 -11.29 -6.47 -10.83
CA LEU A 8 -10.02 -5.77 -10.94
C LEU A 8 -10.04 -4.40 -10.22
N GLY A 9 -11.15 -3.66 -10.30
CA GLY A 9 -11.34 -2.42 -9.55
C GLY A 9 -11.35 -2.62 -8.04
N GLU A 10 -12.04 -3.65 -7.55
CA GLU A 10 -12.05 -4.02 -6.14
C GLU A 10 -10.66 -4.37 -5.62
N LYS A 11 -9.88 -5.13 -6.41
CA LYS A 11 -8.49 -5.49 -6.11
C LYS A 11 -7.55 -4.29 -6.01
N VAL A 12 -7.72 -3.29 -6.88
CA VAL A 12 -6.97 -2.02 -6.79
C VAL A 12 -7.34 -1.27 -5.51
N MET A 13 -8.64 -1.10 -5.26
CA MET A 13 -9.12 -0.40 -4.06
C MET A 13 -8.73 -1.08 -2.75
N ALA A 14 -8.62 -2.40 -2.73
CA ALA A 14 -8.12 -3.14 -1.57
C ALA A 14 -6.64 -2.84 -1.32
N ARG A 15 -5.80 -2.83 -2.37
CA ARG A 15 -4.36 -2.52 -2.22
C ARG A 15 -4.12 -1.09 -1.75
N LEU A 16 -4.84 -0.11 -2.31
CA LEU A 16 -4.72 1.28 -1.89
C LEU A 16 -5.04 1.47 -0.40
N ARG A 17 -6.07 0.76 0.12
CA ARG A 17 -6.40 0.77 1.55
C ARG A 17 -5.29 0.18 2.42
N VAL A 18 -4.63 -0.89 1.97
CA VAL A 18 -3.49 -1.48 2.70
C VAL A 18 -2.29 -0.52 2.69
N ILE A 19 -1.99 0.11 1.55
CA ILE A 19 -0.92 1.11 1.44
C ILE A 19 -1.18 2.28 2.40
N GLU A 20 -2.41 2.80 2.46
CA GLU A 20 -2.80 3.87 3.38
C GLU A 20 -2.61 3.46 4.85
N SER A 21 -3.02 2.24 5.20
CA SER A 21 -2.85 1.71 6.56
C SER A 21 -1.37 1.60 6.94
N PHE A 22 -0.53 1.11 6.03
CA PHE A 22 0.92 1.03 6.24
C PHE A 22 1.58 2.41 6.37
N ALA A 23 1.13 3.40 5.60
CA ALA A 23 1.60 4.77 5.73
C ALA A 23 1.29 5.34 7.12
N SER A 24 0.08 5.11 7.66
CA SER A 24 -0.28 5.52 9.03
C SER A 24 0.65 4.91 10.07
N ILE A 25 0.91 3.60 9.98
CA ILE A 25 1.79 2.88 10.90
C ILE A 25 3.22 3.46 10.87
N LEU A 26 3.75 3.76 9.69
CA LEU A 26 5.09 4.36 9.56
C LEU A 26 5.12 5.78 10.14
N MET A 27 4.08 6.59 9.92
CA MET A 27 3.98 7.93 10.51
C MET A 27 3.90 7.89 12.04
N GLU A 28 3.10 6.98 12.60
CA GLU A 28 3.02 6.76 14.04
C GLU A 28 4.36 6.29 14.61
N ASN A 29 5.04 5.34 13.95
CA ASN A 29 6.35 4.87 14.39
C ASN A 29 7.42 5.99 14.35
N HIS A 30 7.34 6.87 13.35
CA HIS A 30 8.21 8.03 13.26
C HIS A 30 7.97 9.02 14.41
N ALA A 31 6.70 9.28 14.75
CA ALA A 31 6.35 10.13 15.90
C ALA A 31 6.94 9.59 17.22
N PHE A 32 6.93 8.26 17.44
CA PHE A 32 7.58 7.64 18.61
C PHE A 32 9.10 7.82 18.63
N LYS A 33 9.76 7.88 17.46
CA LYS A 33 11.20 8.16 17.37
C LYS A 33 11.53 9.59 17.81
N ASP A 34 10.68 10.54 17.46
CA ASP A 34 10.84 11.94 17.86
C ASP A 34 10.57 12.12 19.38
N ASP A 35 9.63 11.35 19.92
CA ASP A 35 9.28 11.33 21.35
C ASP A 35 10.21 10.46 22.22
N LYS A 36 11.32 9.91 21.67
CA LYS A 36 12.31 9.11 22.44
C LYS A 36 12.82 9.82 23.70
N GLN A 37 12.81 11.15 23.73
CA GLN A 37 13.17 11.94 24.92
C GLN A 37 12.23 11.72 26.11
N ARG A 38 11.02 11.19 25.89
CA ARG A 38 10.01 10.90 26.91
C ARG A 38 9.99 9.43 27.35
N GLY A 39 10.94 8.61 26.88
CA GLY A 39 11.05 7.20 27.25
C GLY A 39 10.12 6.27 26.47
N PHE A 40 9.50 6.74 25.38
CA PHE A 40 8.78 5.87 24.46
C PHE A 40 9.76 5.23 23.47
N GLU A 41 9.59 3.93 23.22
CA GLU A 41 10.33 3.22 22.17
C GLU A 41 9.46 3.11 20.92
N PRO A 42 10.05 3.26 19.71
CA PRO A 42 9.37 2.94 18.46
C PRO A 42 8.90 1.49 18.51
N GLN A 43 7.68 1.24 18.04
CA GLN A 43 7.09 -0.12 18.01
C GLN A 43 7.73 -0.98 16.91
N LEU A 44 8.20 -0.35 15.84
CA LEU A 44 8.94 -0.99 14.76
C LEU A 44 10.41 -0.61 14.81
N ASP A 45 11.25 -1.63 14.74
CA ASP A 45 12.67 -1.49 14.49
C ASP A 45 12.94 -1.21 13.00
N PHE A 46 14.21 -1.05 12.64
CA PHE A 46 14.61 -0.79 11.26
C PHE A 46 14.09 -1.87 10.29
N HIS A 47 14.14 -3.15 10.66
CA HIS A 47 13.70 -4.24 9.79
C HIS A 47 12.18 -4.21 9.57
N GLY A 48 11.41 -3.93 10.62
CA GLY A 48 9.97 -3.76 10.53
C GLY A 48 9.57 -2.61 9.60
N GLU A 49 10.25 -1.47 9.71
CA GLU A 49 10.01 -0.33 8.80
C GLU A 49 10.38 -0.66 7.36
N SER A 50 11.56 -1.26 7.13
CA SER A 50 12.00 -1.65 5.79
C SER A 50 11.03 -2.63 5.14
N ALA A 51 10.54 -3.63 5.88
CA ALA A 51 9.57 -4.60 5.38
C ALA A 51 8.25 -3.94 4.96
N ILE A 52 7.78 -2.94 5.71
CA ILE A 52 6.57 -2.18 5.36
C ILE A 52 6.81 -1.33 4.10
N HIS A 53 7.96 -0.66 3.99
CA HIS A 53 8.33 0.08 2.78
C HIS A 53 8.37 -0.82 1.53
N GLU A 54 8.98 -2.00 1.63
CA GLU A 54 9.00 -2.98 0.55
C GLU A 54 7.60 -3.48 0.18
N ALA A 55 6.76 -3.78 1.17
CA ALA A 55 5.38 -4.19 0.96
C ALA A 55 4.57 -3.09 0.25
N MET A 56 4.71 -1.83 0.66
CA MET A 56 4.07 -0.69 0.00
C MET A 56 4.51 -0.56 -1.45
N TYR A 57 5.81 -0.72 -1.72
CA TYR A 57 6.35 -0.66 -3.08
C TYR A 57 5.75 -1.75 -3.97
N MET A 58 5.76 -3.01 -3.51
CA MET A 58 5.18 -4.13 -4.27
C MET A 58 3.67 -3.97 -4.50
N LEU A 59 2.93 -3.48 -3.51
CA LEU A 59 1.50 -3.25 -3.64
C LEU A 59 1.18 -2.11 -4.61
N ALA A 60 1.99 -1.06 -4.63
CA ALA A 60 1.84 0.06 -5.55
C ALA A 60 2.12 -0.36 -7.00
N ASP A 61 3.19 -1.14 -7.22
CA ASP A 61 3.54 -1.72 -8.53
C ASP A 61 2.38 -2.58 -9.07
N GLN A 62 1.87 -3.50 -8.25
CA GLN A 62 0.71 -4.32 -8.63
C GLN A 62 -0.55 -3.49 -8.89
N ALA A 63 -0.81 -2.45 -8.09
CA ALA A 63 -1.97 -1.58 -8.29
C ALA A 63 -1.86 -0.81 -9.61
N GLN A 64 -0.65 -0.34 -9.96
CA GLN A 64 -0.38 0.34 -11.22
C GLN A 64 -0.62 -0.58 -12.42
N ASP A 65 -0.09 -1.81 -12.40
CA ASP A 65 -0.32 -2.80 -13.46
C ASP A 65 -1.81 -3.09 -13.68
N GLN A 66 -2.56 -3.22 -12.58
CA GLN A 66 -4.00 -3.48 -12.63
C GLN A 66 -4.80 -2.26 -13.09
N LEU A 67 -4.37 -1.03 -12.76
CA LEU A 67 -4.95 0.19 -13.32
C LEU A 67 -4.73 0.25 -14.84
N PHE A 68 -3.56 -0.12 -15.35
CA PHE A 68 -3.34 -0.20 -16.80
C PHE A 68 -4.25 -1.25 -17.46
N GLN A 69 -4.41 -2.42 -16.83
CA GLN A 69 -5.35 -3.44 -17.32
C GLN A 69 -6.80 -2.93 -17.35
N LEU A 70 -7.24 -2.18 -16.33
CA LEU A 70 -8.55 -1.54 -16.29
C LEU A 70 -8.73 -0.52 -17.43
N MET A 71 -7.73 0.35 -17.63
CA MET A 71 -7.77 1.37 -18.69
C MET A 71 -7.84 0.73 -20.08
N ASN A 72 -7.07 -0.32 -20.32
CA ASN A 72 -7.07 -1.04 -21.59
C ASN A 72 -8.39 -1.78 -21.82
N ALA A 73 -8.96 -2.40 -20.78
CA ALA A 73 -10.26 -3.08 -20.87
C ALA A 73 -11.41 -2.11 -21.11
N ALA A 74 -11.35 -0.90 -20.54
CA ALA A 74 -12.34 0.15 -20.78
C ALA A 74 -12.20 0.79 -22.17
N GLY A 75 -10.98 0.94 -22.68
CA GLY A 75 -10.69 1.50 -24.00
C GLY A 75 -10.98 0.57 -25.18
N GLY A 76 -10.94 -0.74 -24.97
CA GLY A 76 -11.26 -1.76 -25.98
C GLY A 76 -12.75 -2.07 -26.15
N ALA A 77 -13.64 -1.39 -25.42
CA ALA A 77 -15.09 -1.59 -25.47
C ALA A 77 -15.81 -0.71 -26.51
N GLN A 78 -15.11 -0.17 -27.51
CA GLN A 78 -15.67 0.63 -28.61
C GLN A 78 -15.87 -0.20 -29.88
#